data_AF-A0AAN7XPM2-F1
#
_entry.id   AF-A0AAN7XPM2-F1
#
_cell.length_a   1.000
_cell.length_b   1.000
_cell.length_c   1.000
_cell.angle_alpha   90.00
_cell.angle_beta   90.00
_cell.angle_gamma   90.00
#
_symmetry.space_group_name_H-M   'P 1'
#
loop_
_entity.id
_entity.type
_entity.pdbx_description
1 polymer ?
#
loop_
_entity_poly.entity_id
_entity_poly.type
_entity_poly.pdbx_seq_one_letter_code
_entity_poly.pdbx_strand_id
1 'polypeptide(L)'
;MGSQVSSDEMSVRAGQGSDEVLVSQAVWDYLAAAGRPWLIDFQHKQGMSAGIVRRGERGGCCAVRLQPVEGSRNGGAGVMDGPISSETRKAFIDLCRCARKEMSKQDGGPKRKRALLPCVGLLEPNGEGSLLQPPPPQPRRSQRQQQKFRKPADEEACAMLHEAAQRKDIDSSLASRSEAEDNSTCSICMGDIVEKTTLERCGHSFCRSCLDQAFKVKKACPVCRLVYGQLIGNQPANGTMIVERDPHLELPGHDGYGCICIIYSFPPGLQVPEHPNPGVRYPGTDRVAYLPDSPEGNRVLGMLRRAFEQRLIFTIGTSMTTGMQNVITWNDIHHKTSLWGGPRCFGYPDPTYLVRVTEELREKGITAD
;
A
#
# COMPACT_ATOMS: atom_id res chain seq x y z
N MET A 1 -47.07 2.32 2.23
CA MET A 1 -46.33 2.03 0.99
C MET A 1 -45.09 2.92 0.98
N GLY A 2 -43.98 2.43 1.54
CA GLY A 2 -42.70 3.13 1.52
C GLY A 2 -41.75 2.31 0.68
N SER A 3 -41.38 2.82 -0.49
CA SER A 3 -40.43 2.15 -1.38
C SER A 3 -39.04 2.24 -0.76
N GLN A 4 -38.51 1.10 -0.33
CA GLN A 4 -37.10 0.96 0.02
C GLN A 4 -36.29 1.03 -1.28
N VAL A 5 -35.40 2.02 -1.38
CA VAL A 5 -34.38 2.05 -2.44
C VAL A 5 -33.17 1.28 -1.91
N SER A 6 -32.76 0.25 -2.66
CA SER A 6 -31.68 -0.67 -2.32
C SER A 6 -30.31 0.03 -2.34
N SER A 7 -29.44 -0.35 -1.40
CA SER A 7 -28.04 0.10 -1.29
C SER A 7 -27.14 -0.35 -2.44
N ASP A 8 -27.64 -1.17 -3.37
CA ASP A 8 -26.92 -1.66 -4.55
C ASP A 8 -26.88 -0.66 -5.72
N GLU A 9 -27.57 0.48 -5.62
CA GLU A 9 -27.70 1.46 -6.72
C GLU A 9 -26.78 2.70 -6.59
N MET A 10 -25.82 2.69 -5.66
CA MET A 10 -24.88 3.80 -5.43
C MET A 10 -23.51 3.63 -6.11
N SER A 11 -23.31 2.53 -6.84
CA SER A 11 -22.21 2.40 -7.78
C SER A 11 -22.73 2.80 -9.16
N VAL A 12 -21.94 3.55 -9.93
CA VAL A 12 -22.26 4.08 -11.26
C VAL A 12 -22.98 5.43 -11.24
N ARG A 13 -22.19 6.52 -11.17
CA ARG A 13 -22.33 7.74 -12.00
C ARG A 13 -21.19 8.72 -11.71
N ALA A 14 -20.00 8.40 -12.21
CA ALA A 14 -19.02 9.39 -12.61
C ALA A 14 -18.54 8.95 -13.99
N GLY A 15 -19.27 9.39 -15.02
CA GLY A 15 -19.06 8.98 -16.40
C GLY A 15 -17.78 9.53 -16.99
N GLN A 16 -17.24 8.78 -17.95
CA GLN A 16 -16.37 9.27 -19.02
C GLN A 16 -16.83 10.65 -19.51
N GLY A 17 -15.91 11.61 -19.59
CA GLY A 17 -16.20 12.97 -20.03
C GLY A 17 -16.77 13.90 -18.94
N SER A 18 -16.73 13.52 -17.67
CA SER A 18 -17.12 14.44 -16.59
C SER A 18 -16.01 15.42 -16.25
N ASP A 19 -16.40 16.69 -16.17
CA ASP A 19 -15.52 17.79 -15.80
C ASP A 19 -15.08 17.78 -14.33
N GLU A 20 -15.40 16.71 -13.61
CA GLU A 20 -15.26 16.57 -12.17
C GLU A 20 -14.12 15.62 -11.78
N VAL A 21 -13.28 16.06 -10.85
CA VAL A 21 -12.17 15.32 -10.25
C VAL A 21 -12.40 15.23 -8.75
N LEU A 22 -12.35 14.02 -8.17
CA LEU A 22 -12.38 13.87 -6.72
C LEU A 22 -11.02 14.23 -6.11
N VAL A 23 -11.06 15.15 -5.14
CA VAL A 23 -9.89 15.64 -4.41
C VAL A 23 -10.15 15.50 -2.91
N SER A 24 -9.15 15.08 -2.13
CA SER A 24 -9.32 15.03 -0.67
C SER A 24 -9.55 16.44 -0.12
N GLN A 25 -10.44 16.56 0.88
CA GLN A 25 -10.87 17.86 1.40
C GLN A 25 -9.66 18.70 1.88
N ALA A 26 -8.72 18.08 2.58
CA ALA A 26 -7.50 18.74 3.06
C ALA A 26 -6.59 19.26 1.93
N VAL A 27 -6.49 18.53 0.80
CA VAL A 27 -5.68 18.97 -0.35
C VAL A 27 -6.35 20.17 -1.02
N TRP A 28 -7.67 20.15 -1.15
CA TRP A 28 -8.39 21.29 -1.67
C TRP A 28 -8.26 22.51 -0.76
N ASP A 29 -8.45 22.35 0.55
CA ASP A 29 -8.36 23.46 1.49
C ASP A 29 -6.96 24.10 1.49
N TYR A 30 -5.90 23.28 1.33
CA TYR A 30 -4.55 23.79 1.11
C TYR A 30 -4.45 24.59 -0.19
N LEU A 31 -4.91 24.03 -1.32
CA LEU A 31 -4.87 24.70 -2.63
C LEU A 31 -5.67 26.00 -2.63
N ALA A 32 -6.81 26.04 -1.95
CA ALA A 32 -7.66 27.23 -1.84
C ALA A 32 -7.04 28.32 -0.93
N ALA A 33 -6.16 27.94 0.00
CA ALA A 33 -5.46 28.84 0.91
C ALA A 33 -3.99 29.04 0.50
N ALA A 34 -3.07 28.28 1.09
CA ALA A 34 -1.63 28.46 0.91
C ALA A 34 -1.15 28.16 -0.52
N GLY A 35 -1.80 27.22 -1.20
CA GLY A 35 -1.51 26.84 -2.59
C GLY A 35 -2.21 27.70 -3.65
N ARG A 36 -2.88 28.80 -3.27
CA ARG A 36 -3.68 29.62 -4.19
C ARG A 36 -2.89 30.16 -5.40
N PRO A 37 -1.60 30.56 -5.28
CA PRO A 37 -0.79 30.93 -6.43
C PRO A 37 -0.65 29.81 -7.47
N TRP A 38 -0.70 28.54 -7.05
CA TRP A 38 -0.59 27.40 -7.96
C TRP A 38 -1.89 27.13 -8.72
N LEU A 39 -3.05 27.38 -8.09
CA LEU A 39 -4.33 27.37 -8.81
C LEU A 39 -4.38 28.47 -9.89
N ILE A 40 -3.83 29.65 -9.59
CA ILE A 40 -3.74 30.75 -10.56
C ILE A 40 -2.79 30.39 -11.72
N ASP A 41 -1.63 29.81 -11.42
CA ASP A 41 -0.68 29.35 -12.44
C ASP A 41 -1.28 28.23 -13.32
N PHE A 42 -1.97 27.28 -12.70
CA PHE A 42 -2.74 26.26 -13.42
C PHE A 42 -3.76 26.89 -14.34
N GLN A 43 -4.53 27.86 -13.84
CA GLN A 43 -5.53 28.58 -14.62
C GLN A 43 -4.93 29.30 -15.83
N HIS A 44 -3.79 29.98 -15.64
CA HIS A 44 -3.10 30.67 -16.73
C HIS A 44 -2.54 29.71 -17.78
N LYS A 45 -1.98 28.57 -17.35
CA LYS A 45 -1.35 27.59 -18.25
C LYS A 45 -2.34 26.71 -18.99
N GLN A 46 -3.45 26.37 -18.34
CA GLN A 46 -4.43 25.43 -18.87
C GLN A 46 -5.70 26.12 -19.39
N GLY A 47 -5.91 27.41 -19.10
CA GLY A 47 -7.13 28.13 -19.45
C GLY A 47 -8.37 27.68 -18.65
N MET A 48 -8.16 26.90 -17.59
CA MET A 48 -9.22 26.26 -16.80
C MET A 48 -9.14 26.68 -15.32
N SER A 49 -10.26 27.11 -14.76
CA SER A 49 -10.43 27.27 -13.32
C SER A 49 -10.83 25.94 -12.68
N ALA A 50 -10.57 25.77 -11.39
CA ALA A 50 -11.03 24.63 -10.61
C ALA A 50 -11.91 25.14 -9.48
N GLY A 51 -13.05 24.47 -9.22
CA GLY A 51 -13.97 24.85 -8.15
C GLY A 51 -14.71 23.66 -7.55
N ILE A 52 -14.99 23.69 -6.24
CA ILE A 52 -15.83 22.65 -5.61
C ILE A 52 -17.24 22.74 -6.16
N VAL A 53 -17.76 21.61 -6.61
CA VAL A 53 -19.19 21.46 -6.95
C VAL A 53 -19.95 20.61 -5.95
N ARG A 54 -19.26 19.68 -5.26
CA ARG A 54 -19.86 18.86 -4.19
C ARG A 54 -18.85 18.64 -3.07
N ARG A 55 -19.25 18.86 -1.81
CA ARG A 55 -18.48 18.44 -0.63
C ARG A 55 -19.06 17.12 -0.14
N GLY A 56 -18.20 16.13 0.13
CA GLY A 56 -18.65 14.87 0.72
C GLY A 56 -19.21 15.11 2.13
N GLU A 57 -20.37 14.54 2.42
CA GLU A 57 -21.13 14.73 3.67
C GLU A 57 -20.33 14.41 4.94
N ARG A 58 -19.25 13.63 4.82
CA ARG A 58 -18.37 13.20 5.93
C ARG A 58 -16.93 13.74 5.85
N GLY A 59 -16.68 14.77 5.04
CA GLY A 59 -15.45 15.57 5.11
C GLY A 59 -14.14 14.94 4.59
N GLY A 60 -14.18 13.79 3.90
CA GLY A 60 -12.97 13.13 3.36
C GLY A 60 -12.55 13.59 1.95
N CYS A 61 -13.53 13.88 1.07
CA CYS A 61 -13.29 14.27 -0.31
C CYS A 61 -14.32 15.27 -0.82
N CYS A 62 -13.94 16.04 -1.83
CA CYS A 62 -14.79 16.96 -2.56
C CYS A 62 -14.68 16.67 -4.06
N ALA A 63 -15.77 16.85 -4.78
CA ALA A 63 -15.76 16.86 -6.24
C ALA A 63 -15.43 18.28 -6.69
N VAL A 64 -14.35 18.40 -7.47
CA VAL A 64 -13.86 19.64 -8.04
C VAL A 64 -14.15 19.61 -9.53
N ARG A 65 -14.91 20.58 -10.03
CA ARG A 65 -15.13 20.75 -11.45
C ARG A 65 -14.06 21.68 -12.05
N LEU A 66 -13.51 21.33 -13.20
CA LEU A 66 -12.70 22.27 -13.98
C LEU A 66 -13.58 22.97 -15.01
N GLN A 67 -13.47 24.29 -15.11
CA GLN A 67 -14.33 25.09 -15.97
C GLN A 67 -13.47 26.07 -16.79
N PRO A 68 -13.75 26.26 -18.08
CA PRO A 68 -13.06 27.27 -18.89
C PRO A 68 -13.18 28.65 -18.26
N VAL A 69 -12.10 29.44 -18.32
CA VAL A 69 -12.13 30.83 -17.86
C VAL A 69 -12.58 31.72 -19.01
N GLU A 70 -13.74 32.36 -18.85
CA GLU A 70 -14.22 33.36 -19.79
C GLU A 70 -13.19 34.51 -19.90
N GLY A 71 -12.61 34.68 -21.10
CA GLY A 71 -11.69 35.78 -21.40
C GLY A 71 -10.28 35.37 -21.86
N SER A 72 -9.90 34.09 -21.81
CA SER A 72 -8.62 33.64 -22.37
C SER A 72 -8.68 33.50 -23.90
N ARG A 73 -8.60 34.63 -24.59
CA ARG A 73 -8.47 34.67 -26.06
C ARG A 73 -7.08 34.22 -26.46
N ASN A 74 -6.93 32.93 -26.75
CA ASN A 74 -5.99 32.47 -27.77
C ASN A 74 -6.58 31.25 -28.48
N GLY A 75 -7.32 31.51 -29.56
CA GLY A 75 -7.67 30.53 -30.58
C GLY A 75 -9.17 30.27 -30.76
N GLY A 76 -9.75 30.87 -31.81
CA GLY A 76 -10.88 30.32 -32.57
C GLY A 76 -12.27 30.38 -31.93
N ALA A 77 -13.16 31.17 -32.51
CA ALA A 77 -14.59 31.10 -32.25
C ALA A 77 -15.13 29.69 -32.56
N GLY A 78 -15.51 28.98 -31.52
CA GLY A 78 -16.23 27.71 -31.57
C GLY A 78 -16.66 27.38 -30.16
N VAL A 79 -17.97 27.27 -29.94
CA VAL A 79 -18.54 26.80 -28.68
C VAL A 79 -18.01 25.38 -28.45
N MET A 80 -17.02 25.22 -27.58
CA MET A 80 -16.47 23.92 -27.20
C MET A 80 -17.22 23.44 -25.96
N ASP A 81 -18.44 22.96 -26.17
CA ASP A 81 -19.19 22.14 -25.22
C ASP A 81 -18.66 20.69 -25.31
N GLY A 82 -17.36 20.53 -25.05
CA GLY A 82 -16.63 19.29 -25.17
C GLY A 82 -15.96 18.90 -23.85
N PRO A 83 -15.77 17.60 -23.58
CA PRO A 83 -15.13 17.13 -22.35
C PRO A 83 -13.71 17.71 -22.21
N ILE A 84 -13.30 18.07 -20.99
CA ILE A 84 -11.94 18.60 -20.71
C ILE A 84 -10.87 17.68 -21.30
N SER A 85 -9.81 18.27 -21.85
CA SER A 85 -8.68 17.49 -22.38
C SER A 85 -8.04 16.61 -21.29
N SER A 86 -7.62 15.41 -21.68
CA SER A 86 -6.87 14.47 -20.84
C SER A 86 -5.64 15.13 -20.21
N GLU A 87 -4.96 15.99 -20.96
CA GLU A 87 -3.76 16.71 -20.51
C GLU A 87 -4.09 17.70 -19.39
N THR A 88 -5.21 18.41 -19.50
CA THR A 88 -5.63 19.41 -18.51
C THR A 88 -6.09 18.73 -17.22
N ARG A 89 -6.86 17.65 -17.34
CA ARG A 89 -7.22 16.79 -16.21
C ARG A 89 -5.97 16.27 -15.51
N LYS A 90 -4.99 15.75 -16.27
CA LYS A 90 -3.72 15.27 -15.73
C LYS A 90 -2.94 16.39 -15.02
N ALA A 91 -2.85 17.58 -15.61
CA ALA A 91 -2.18 18.73 -15.00
C ALA A 91 -2.80 19.12 -13.65
N PHE A 92 -4.13 19.05 -13.54
CA PHE A 92 -4.83 19.31 -12.29
C PHE A 92 -4.54 18.24 -11.22
N ILE A 93 -4.56 16.96 -11.60
CA ILE A 93 -4.21 15.87 -10.67
C ILE A 93 -2.75 15.99 -10.22
N ASP A 94 -1.83 16.36 -11.13
CA ASP A 94 -0.42 16.61 -10.81
C ASP A 94 -0.28 17.77 -9.79
N LEU A 95 -1.05 18.85 -9.95
CA LEU A 95 -1.13 19.96 -8.99
C LEU A 95 -1.60 19.48 -7.60
N CYS A 96 -2.67 18.69 -7.53
CA CYS A 96 -3.16 18.12 -6.26
C CYS A 96 -2.09 17.23 -5.59
N ARG A 97 -1.28 16.51 -6.37
CA ARG A 97 -0.16 15.71 -5.83
C ARG A 97 0.97 16.59 -5.29
N CYS A 98 1.32 17.67 -5.98
CA CYS A 98 2.28 18.66 -5.48
C CYS A 98 1.83 19.27 -4.16
N ALA A 99 0.56 19.65 -4.05
CA ALA A 99 -0.02 20.19 -2.82
C ALA A 99 0.12 19.21 -1.65
N ARG A 100 -0.27 17.96 -1.84
CA ARG A 100 -0.14 16.91 -0.81
C ARG A 100 1.31 16.73 -0.33
N LYS A 101 2.27 16.77 -1.26
CA LYS A 101 3.70 16.67 -0.95
C LYS A 101 4.18 17.86 -0.12
N GLU A 102 3.70 19.06 -0.43
CA GLU A 102 4.09 20.29 0.29
C GLU A 102 3.47 20.37 1.68
N MET A 103 2.20 20.00 1.84
CA MET A 103 1.54 19.84 3.15
C MET A 103 2.35 18.90 4.06
N SER A 104 2.85 17.79 3.50
CA SER A 104 3.66 16.81 4.24
C SER A 104 5.03 17.35 4.68
N LYS A 105 5.56 18.39 4.01
CA LYS A 105 6.81 19.06 4.44
C LYS A 105 6.56 20.07 5.55
N GLN A 106 5.40 20.73 5.54
CA GLN A 106 5.05 21.77 6.52
C GLN A 106 4.74 21.19 7.90
N ASP A 107 4.19 19.97 7.97
CA ASP A 107 4.03 19.22 9.23
C ASP A 107 5.37 18.71 9.81
N GLY A 108 6.47 18.79 9.06
CA GLY A 108 7.82 18.54 9.53
C GLY A 108 8.48 19.83 10.06
N GLY A 109 8.10 20.27 11.26
CA GLY A 109 8.64 21.49 11.88
C GLY A 109 10.18 21.50 12.07
N PRO A 110 10.80 22.69 12.25
CA PRO A 110 12.24 22.89 12.24
C PRO A 110 12.94 22.26 13.46
N LYS A 111 14.06 21.58 13.23
CA LYS A 111 14.96 21.07 14.28
C LYS A 111 15.46 22.24 15.12
N ARG A 112 14.86 22.46 16.30
CA ARG A 112 15.37 23.40 17.31
C ARG A 112 16.79 23.00 17.67
N LYS A 113 17.77 23.83 17.31
CA LYS A 113 19.13 23.78 17.85
C LYS A 113 19.00 23.93 19.37
N ARG A 114 19.34 22.87 20.09
CA ARG A 114 19.41 22.86 21.55
C ARG A 114 20.62 23.70 21.95
N ALA A 115 20.39 24.96 22.31
CA ALA A 115 21.37 25.78 23.00
C ALA A 115 21.65 25.10 24.35
N LEU A 116 22.88 24.63 24.53
CA LEU A 116 23.38 24.19 25.83
C LEU A 116 23.83 25.44 26.59
N LEU A 117 23.28 25.63 27.78
CA LEU A 117 23.82 26.56 28.77
C LEU A 117 25.16 26.01 29.29
N PRO A 118 26.14 26.89 29.58
CA PRO A 118 27.52 26.48 29.85
C PRO A 118 27.75 26.18 31.34
N CYS A 119 28.34 25.03 31.64
CA CYS A 119 29.04 24.80 32.90
C CYS A 119 30.52 25.10 32.70
N VAL A 120 31.02 26.03 33.50
CA VAL A 120 32.40 26.52 33.56
C VAL A 120 33.30 25.45 34.18
N GLY A 121 34.43 25.18 33.54
CA GLY A 121 35.54 24.39 34.09
C GLY A 121 36.78 24.56 33.23
N LEU A 122 37.75 25.33 33.74
CA LEU A 122 39.01 25.71 33.11
C LEU A 122 39.92 24.52 32.79
N LEU A 123 40.65 24.58 31.66
CA LEU A 123 42.12 24.61 31.57
C LEU A 123 42.57 24.56 30.08
N GLU A 124 43.31 25.59 29.66
CA GLU A 124 44.09 25.78 28.41
C GLU A 124 45.40 24.93 28.42
N PRO A 125 46.29 24.93 27.40
CA PRO A 125 46.19 25.38 25.99
C PRO A 125 46.81 24.40 24.94
N ASN A 126 46.55 24.73 23.67
CA ASN A 126 47.40 24.58 22.46
C ASN A 126 47.90 23.21 21.97
N GLY A 127 47.42 22.84 20.78
CA GLY A 127 48.06 21.90 19.85
C GLY A 127 47.36 21.93 18.49
N GLU A 128 48.02 22.54 17.50
CA GLU A 128 47.56 22.64 16.11
C GLU A 128 47.45 21.25 15.45
N GLY A 129 46.38 21.00 14.68
CA GLY A 129 46.19 19.73 13.99
C GLY A 129 44.99 19.67 13.03
N SER A 130 45.27 19.96 11.76
CA SER A 130 44.67 19.43 10.52
C SER A 130 43.16 19.13 10.42
N LEU A 131 42.52 19.82 9.47
CA LEU A 131 41.14 19.66 9.01
C LEU A 131 40.89 18.30 8.32
N LEU A 132 40.07 17.44 8.93
CA LEU A 132 39.31 16.40 8.21
C LEU A 132 37.88 16.35 8.76
N GLN A 133 36.88 16.55 7.87
CA GLN A 133 35.46 16.38 8.18
C GLN A 133 35.11 14.88 8.32
N PRO A 134 34.27 14.47 9.28
CA PRO A 134 33.69 13.13 9.29
C PRO A 134 32.65 13.00 8.15
N PRO A 135 32.57 11.83 7.48
CA PRO A 135 31.65 11.65 6.37
C PRO A 135 30.19 11.65 6.85
N PRO A 136 29.23 12.06 5.99
CA PRO A 136 27.82 12.08 6.34
C PRO A 136 27.28 10.67 6.58
N PRO A 137 26.32 10.48 7.51
CA PRO A 137 25.76 9.18 7.81
C PRO A 137 24.96 8.65 6.61
N GLN A 138 25.35 7.47 6.11
CA GLN A 138 24.63 6.76 5.07
C GLN A 138 23.36 6.07 5.61
N PRO A 139 22.27 5.98 4.82
CA PRO A 139 21.05 5.31 5.23
C PRO A 139 21.28 3.79 5.39
N ARG A 140 21.01 3.28 6.59
CA ARG A 140 21.10 1.86 6.93
C ARG A 140 20.02 1.06 6.19
N ARG A 141 20.49 0.12 5.34
CA ARG A 141 19.68 -0.93 4.71
C ARG A 141 19.11 -1.89 5.78
N SER A 142 17.88 -2.36 5.57
CA SER A 142 17.32 -3.47 6.35
C SER A 142 17.99 -4.79 5.94
N GLN A 143 18.38 -5.58 6.94
CA GLN A 143 19.13 -6.84 6.82
C GLN A 143 18.34 -8.03 6.25
N ARG A 144 17.19 -7.82 5.58
CA ARG A 144 16.33 -8.91 5.12
C ARG A 144 16.36 -9.17 3.62
N GLN A 145 17.30 -8.55 2.90
CA GLN A 145 17.44 -8.66 1.43
C GLN A 145 18.84 -9.10 0.97
N GLN A 146 19.66 -9.70 1.85
CA GLN A 146 21.04 -10.13 1.53
C GLN A 146 21.24 -11.65 1.35
N GLN A 147 20.19 -12.45 1.16
CA GLN A 147 20.35 -13.84 0.74
C GLN A 147 19.55 -14.16 -0.52
N LYS A 148 19.98 -13.57 -1.63
CA LYS A 148 19.99 -14.15 -2.99
C LYS A 148 20.45 -13.04 -3.92
N PHE A 149 21.71 -13.06 -4.33
CA PHE A 149 22.24 -12.55 -5.60
C PHE A 149 23.78 -12.56 -5.49
N ARG A 150 24.38 -13.70 -5.80
CA ARG A 150 25.72 -13.74 -6.42
C ARG A 150 25.47 -13.91 -7.93
N LYS A 151 26.05 -13.04 -8.75
CA LYS A 151 26.29 -13.23 -10.20
C LYS A 151 27.81 -13.41 -10.40
N PRO A 152 28.27 -14.09 -11.46
CA PRO A 152 28.48 -13.49 -12.80
C PRO A 152 27.75 -14.29 -13.92
N ALA A 153 27.17 -13.68 -14.98
CA ALA A 153 27.76 -13.29 -16.30
C ALA A 153 28.41 -14.49 -17.04
N ASP A 154 28.10 -14.89 -18.29
CA ASP A 154 27.35 -14.33 -19.42
C ASP A 154 26.78 -15.45 -20.32
N GLU A 155 25.82 -15.05 -21.15
CA GLU A 155 25.48 -15.51 -22.52
C GLU A 155 25.12 -16.97 -22.89
N GLU A 156 23.88 -17.08 -23.38
CA GLU A 156 23.47 -17.68 -24.67
C GLU A 156 22.66 -19.00 -24.69
N ALA A 157 21.60 -18.93 -25.51
CA ALA A 157 20.85 -20.01 -26.19
C ALA A 157 19.72 -20.78 -25.46
N CYS A 158 18.51 -20.33 -25.80
CA CYS A 158 17.27 -21.05 -26.15
C CYS A 158 17.20 -22.60 -26.23
N ALA A 159 16.05 -23.09 -25.76
CA ALA A 159 15.15 -24.11 -26.35
C ALA A 159 15.35 -25.62 -26.05
N MET A 160 14.19 -26.30 -25.83
CA MET A 160 13.91 -27.76 -25.94
C MET A 160 14.45 -28.63 -24.76
N LEU A 161 13.80 -29.63 -24.14
CA LEU A 161 12.58 -30.43 -24.37
C LEU A 161 12.22 -31.23 -23.09
N HIS A 162 10.99 -31.75 -23.09
CA HIS A 162 10.40 -32.72 -22.15
C HIS A 162 11.10 -34.11 -22.17
N GLU A 163 11.03 -34.78 -21.02
CA GLU A 163 10.87 -36.24 -20.78
C GLU A 163 11.86 -37.27 -21.36
N ALA A 164 12.52 -38.01 -20.46
CA ALA A 164 12.77 -39.45 -20.64
C ALA A 164 12.88 -40.16 -19.27
N ALA A 165 12.17 -41.28 -19.19
CA ALA A 165 11.85 -42.06 -18.02
C ALA A 165 12.95 -43.07 -17.60
N GLN A 166 12.93 -43.42 -16.31
CA GLN A 166 13.13 -44.75 -15.69
C GLN A 166 14.24 -45.69 -16.21
N ARG A 167 15.15 -46.06 -15.29
CA ARG A 167 15.43 -47.44 -14.77
C ARG A 167 16.92 -47.63 -14.46
N LYS A 168 17.23 -47.87 -13.18
CA LYS A 168 17.94 -49.08 -12.72
C LYS A 168 17.91 -49.17 -11.19
N ASP A 169 17.38 -50.31 -10.75
CA ASP A 169 17.17 -50.76 -9.39
C ASP A 169 18.35 -51.62 -8.89
N ILE A 170 18.55 -51.59 -7.56
CA ILE A 170 18.96 -52.66 -6.64
C ILE A 170 20.43 -53.17 -6.67
N ASP A 171 21.21 -52.83 -5.64
CA ASP A 171 21.52 -53.66 -4.45
C ASP A 171 22.41 -52.81 -3.52
N SER A 172 22.09 -52.52 -2.25
CA SER A 172 22.26 -53.46 -1.14
C SER A 172 21.42 -53.07 0.07
N SER A 173 20.51 -53.96 0.45
CA SER A 173 19.78 -53.97 1.71
C SER A 173 20.65 -54.47 2.87
N LEU A 174 20.37 -53.93 4.07
CA LEU A 174 20.84 -54.30 5.43
C LEU A 174 21.94 -53.41 6.05
N ALA A 175 21.56 -52.16 6.36
CA ALA A 175 21.77 -51.63 7.70
C ALA A 175 20.39 -51.31 8.29
N SER A 176 19.94 -52.16 9.19
CA SER A 176 18.65 -52.09 9.87
C SER A 176 18.66 -51.00 10.95
N ARG A 177 17.56 -50.24 10.99
CA ARG A 177 17.00 -49.46 12.13
C ARG A 177 17.68 -48.11 12.44
N SER A 178 17.15 -47.02 11.85
CA SER A 178 16.93 -45.72 12.55
C SER A 178 16.40 -44.59 11.63
N GLU A 179 15.23 -44.70 10.98
CA GLU A 179 14.65 -43.52 10.29
C GLU A 179 13.11 -43.46 10.37
N ALA A 180 12.56 -43.68 11.57
CA ALA A 180 11.18 -43.32 11.91
C ALA A 180 11.10 -42.40 13.14
N GLU A 181 12.20 -41.74 13.49
CA GLU A 181 12.35 -40.89 14.67
C GLU A 181 12.90 -39.53 14.26
N ASP A 182 12.12 -38.72 13.54
CA ASP A 182 12.35 -37.27 13.54
C ASP A 182 11.09 -36.45 13.28
N ASN A 183 9.95 -36.89 13.85
CA ASN A 183 8.70 -36.15 13.75
C ASN A 183 7.90 -36.16 15.07
N SER A 184 8.59 -36.37 16.19
CA SER A 184 8.05 -36.42 17.55
C SER A 184 8.35 -35.17 18.36
N THR A 185 9.12 -34.20 17.87
CA THR A 185 9.38 -32.94 18.60
C THR A 185 8.44 -31.83 18.14
N CYS A 186 7.76 -31.20 19.08
CA CYS A 186 6.84 -30.09 18.83
C CYS A 186 7.63 -28.78 18.68
N SER A 187 7.52 -28.10 17.53
CA SER A 187 8.25 -26.84 17.30
C SER A 187 7.76 -25.64 18.12
N ILE A 188 6.68 -25.80 18.91
CA ILE A 188 6.12 -24.73 19.75
C ILE A 188 6.69 -24.82 21.17
N CYS A 189 6.66 -26.01 21.80
CA CYS A 189 7.21 -26.21 23.14
C CYS A 189 8.63 -26.79 23.16
N MET A 190 9.17 -27.17 22.00
CA MET A 190 10.49 -27.79 21.82
C MET A 190 10.68 -29.14 22.55
N GLY A 191 9.59 -29.75 23.03
CA GLY A 191 9.60 -31.08 23.66
C GLY A 191 8.85 -32.11 22.82
N ASP A 192 8.66 -33.31 23.36
CA ASP A 192 7.93 -34.38 22.67
C ASP A 192 6.47 -34.01 22.42
N ILE A 193 5.93 -34.46 21.28
CA ILE A 193 4.55 -34.24 20.87
C ILE A 193 3.63 -35.07 21.75
N VAL A 194 2.90 -34.39 22.63
CA VAL A 194 1.82 -34.95 23.43
C VAL A 194 0.49 -34.72 22.71
N GLU A 195 -0.30 -35.77 22.51
CA GLU A 195 -1.56 -35.73 21.75
C GLU A 195 -1.37 -35.10 20.36
N LYS A 196 -0.70 -35.85 19.46
CA LYS A 196 -0.34 -35.37 18.12
C LYS A 196 -1.55 -34.87 17.34
N THR A 197 -1.55 -33.59 17.03
CA THR A 197 -2.48 -32.99 16.06
C THR A 197 -1.72 -32.60 14.80
N THR A 198 -2.16 -33.10 13.64
CA THR A 198 -1.55 -32.83 12.35
C THR A 198 -2.45 -31.94 11.51
N LEU A 199 -1.90 -30.85 10.99
CA LEU A 199 -2.64 -29.91 10.16
C LEU A 199 -2.81 -30.45 8.74
N GLU A 200 -4.04 -30.77 8.34
CA GLU A 200 -4.37 -31.53 7.12
C GLU A 200 -3.80 -30.95 5.82
N ARG A 201 -3.81 -29.62 5.67
CA ARG A 201 -3.38 -28.99 4.40
C ARG A 201 -1.87 -28.87 4.25
N CYS A 202 -1.11 -28.87 5.36
CA CYS A 202 0.35 -28.68 5.31
C CYS A 202 1.18 -29.79 5.94
N GLY A 203 0.55 -30.78 6.59
CA GLY A 203 1.22 -31.94 7.18
C GLY A 203 2.04 -31.70 8.46
N HIS A 204 2.24 -30.44 8.90
CA HIS A 204 2.95 -30.16 10.15
C HIS A 204 2.18 -30.63 11.38
N SER A 205 2.89 -31.22 12.35
CA SER A 205 2.34 -31.78 13.59
C SER A 205 2.82 -31.04 14.84
N PHE A 206 1.95 -30.94 15.84
CA PHE A 206 2.21 -30.26 17.11
C PHE A 206 1.51 -30.99 18.26
N CYS A 207 1.83 -30.65 19.51
CA CYS A 207 0.97 -31.01 20.63
C CYS A 207 -0.41 -30.36 20.46
N ARG A 208 -1.49 -31.06 20.82
CA ARG A 208 -2.86 -30.52 20.76
C ARG A 208 -2.99 -29.17 21.48
N SER A 209 -2.53 -29.11 22.73
CA SER A 209 -2.59 -27.90 23.55
C SER A 209 -1.78 -26.73 22.96
N CYS A 210 -0.58 -27.02 22.43
CA CYS A 210 0.26 -26.01 21.79
C CYS A 210 -0.38 -25.43 20.54
N LEU A 211 -0.98 -26.28 19.69
CA LEU A 211 -1.69 -25.84 18.50
C LEU A 211 -2.94 -25.02 18.86
N ASP A 212 -3.73 -25.47 19.85
CA ASP A 212 -4.92 -24.75 20.31
C ASP A 212 -4.57 -23.35 20.83
N GLN A 213 -3.49 -23.21 21.60
CA GLN A 213 -3.01 -21.90 22.06
C GLN A 213 -2.52 -21.03 20.89
N ALA A 214 -1.78 -21.59 19.94
CA ALA A 214 -1.35 -20.85 18.75
C ALA A 214 -2.55 -20.35 17.93
N PHE A 215 -3.57 -21.19 17.73
CA PHE A 215 -4.76 -20.86 16.96
C PHE A 215 -5.69 -19.85 17.64
N LYS A 216 -5.63 -19.72 18.98
CA LYS A 216 -6.28 -18.61 19.69
C LYS A 216 -5.68 -17.25 19.33
N VAL A 217 -4.39 -17.20 19.01
CA VAL A 217 -3.70 -15.96 18.60
C VAL A 217 -3.86 -15.74 17.10
N LYS A 218 -3.53 -16.75 16.29
CA LYS A 218 -3.63 -16.70 14.84
C LYS A 218 -3.89 -18.11 14.31
N LYS A 219 -4.97 -18.28 13.56
CA LYS A 219 -5.29 -19.56 12.90
C LYS A 219 -4.40 -19.77 11.67
N ALA A 220 -3.11 -19.97 11.90
CA ALA A 220 -2.13 -20.25 10.87
C ALA A 220 -1.08 -21.22 11.40
N CYS A 221 -0.55 -22.09 10.54
CA CYS A 221 0.49 -23.03 10.91
C CYS A 221 1.72 -22.30 11.48
N PRO A 222 2.21 -22.62 12.70
CA PRO A 222 3.40 -21.98 13.26
C PRO A 222 4.70 -22.19 12.47
N VAL A 223 4.75 -23.22 11.61
CA VAL A 223 5.92 -23.54 10.78
C VAL A 223 5.84 -22.84 9.43
N CYS A 224 4.83 -23.15 8.61
CA CYS A 224 4.73 -22.65 7.24
C CYS A 224 3.79 -21.46 7.04
N ARG A 225 3.10 -21.01 8.11
CA ARG A 225 2.17 -19.86 8.12
C ARG A 225 0.91 -20.03 7.26
N LEU A 226 0.67 -21.22 6.71
CA LEU A 226 -0.58 -21.52 6.01
C LEU A 226 -1.78 -21.24 6.92
N VAL A 227 -2.70 -20.39 6.47
CA VAL A 227 -3.89 -19.97 7.21
C VAL A 227 -4.95 -21.08 7.21
N TYR A 228 -5.58 -21.29 8.37
CA TYR A 228 -6.67 -22.23 8.61
C TYR A 228 -7.94 -21.44 9.01
N GLY A 229 -8.97 -21.47 8.16
CA GLY A 229 -10.16 -20.64 8.33
C GLY A 229 -9.96 -19.20 7.85
N GLN A 230 -10.85 -18.30 8.26
CA GLN A 230 -10.82 -16.90 7.82
C GLN A 230 -9.95 -16.06 8.75
N LEU A 231 -8.92 -15.44 8.21
CA LEU A 231 -8.08 -14.50 8.95
C LEU A 231 -8.78 -13.14 8.99
N ILE A 232 -9.05 -12.63 10.19
CA ILE A 232 -9.58 -11.27 10.38
C ILE A 232 -8.47 -10.42 11.00
N GLY A 233 -8.18 -9.29 10.36
CA GLY A 233 -7.19 -8.34 10.86
C GLY A 233 -7.78 -7.31 11.82
N ASN A 234 -6.95 -6.32 12.17
CA ASN A 234 -7.30 -5.25 13.11
C ASN A 234 -7.30 -3.86 12.44
N GLN A 235 -7.57 -3.77 11.13
CA GLN A 235 -7.93 -2.50 10.49
C GLN A 235 -9.12 -1.85 11.23
N PRO A 236 -9.15 -0.53 11.47
CA PRO A 236 -10.32 0.11 12.07
C PRO A 236 -11.62 -0.12 11.28
N ALA A 237 -12.71 -0.43 11.96
CA ALA A 237 -13.98 -0.80 11.30
C ALA A 237 -14.73 0.38 10.66
N ASN A 238 -14.37 1.62 11.02
CA ASN A 238 -14.97 2.85 10.52
C ASN A 238 -14.35 3.37 9.22
N GLY A 239 -13.49 2.58 8.57
CA GLY A 239 -12.92 2.91 7.28
C GLY A 239 -13.84 2.62 6.10
N THR A 240 -13.62 3.32 4.99
CA THR A 240 -14.29 3.07 3.72
C THR A 240 -13.29 2.76 2.61
N MET A 241 -13.73 1.97 1.63
CA MET A 241 -13.02 1.67 0.38
C MET A 241 -13.95 2.02 -0.78
N ILE A 242 -13.54 2.99 -1.60
CA ILE A 242 -14.28 3.47 -2.77
C ILE A 242 -13.45 3.13 -4.01
N VAL A 243 -14.12 2.79 -5.11
CA VAL A 243 -13.47 2.45 -6.37
C VAL A 243 -14.02 3.34 -7.47
N GLU A 244 -13.11 4.01 -8.17
CA GLU A 244 -13.38 4.79 -9.36
C GLU A 244 -12.60 4.21 -10.55
N ARG A 245 -13.09 4.45 -11.76
CA ARG A 245 -12.45 3.98 -13.00
C ARG A 245 -12.27 5.15 -13.95
N ASP A 246 -11.07 5.28 -14.50
CA ASP A 246 -10.74 6.26 -15.53
C ASP A 246 -10.23 5.52 -16.77
N PRO A 247 -11.06 5.37 -17.82
CA PRO A 247 -10.68 4.64 -19.03
C PRO A 247 -9.72 5.40 -19.93
N HIS A 248 -9.43 6.68 -19.63
CA HIS A 248 -8.48 7.49 -20.39
C HIS A 248 -7.12 7.60 -19.70
N LEU A 249 -7.01 7.11 -18.46
CA LEU A 249 -5.76 7.08 -17.72
C LEU A 249 -5.11 5.70 -17.87
N GLU A 250 -4.12 5.60 -18.75
CA GLU A 250 -3.32 4.38 -18.89
C GLU A 250 -2.16 4.37 -17.89
N LEU A 251 -1.89 3.21 -17.31
CA LEU A 251 -0.73 3.00 -16.44
C LEU A 251 0.47 2.53 -17.27
N PRO A 252 1.68 3.04 -17.02
CA PRO A 252 2.87 2.58 -17.72
C PRO A 252 3.04 1.06 -17.68
N GLY A 253 3.15 0.44 -18.86
CA GLY A 253 3.26 -1.01 -19.03
C GLY A 253 1.91 -1.76 -19.06
N HIS A 254 0.80 -1.03 -19.12
CA HIS A 254 -0.56 -1.55 -19.26
C HIS A 254 -1.33 -0.76 -20.32
N ASP A 255 -0.69 -0.49 -21.45
CA ASP A 255 -1.26 0.28 -22.56
C ASP A 255 -2.55 -0.37 -23.09
N GLY A 256 -3.54 0.44 -23.48
CA GLY A 256 -4.86 -0.04 -23.92
C GLY A 256 -5.83 -0.41 -22.79
N TYR A 257 -5.42 -0.29 -21.53
CA TYR A 257 -6.29 -0.43 -20.37
C TYR A 257 -6.42 0.90 -19.62
N GLY A 258 -7.63 1.15 -19.08
CA GLY A 258 -7.86 2.25 -18.15
C GLY A 258 -7.16 2.07 -16.80
N CYS A 259 -7.49 2.93 -15.85
CA CYS A 259 -7.00 2.86 -14.48
C CYS A 259 -8.15 2.73 -13.49
N ILE A 260 -8.01 1.80 -12.56
CA ILE A 260 -8.85 1.67 -11.36
C ILE A 260 -8.18 2.45 -10.24
N CYS A 261 -8.87 3.46 -9.72
CA CYS A 261 -8.47 4.23 -8.55
C CYS A 261 -9.19 3.70 -7.31
N ILE A 262 -8.43 3.20 -6.35
CA ILE A 262 -8.95 2.72 -5.06
C ILE A 262 -8.67 3.79 -4.00
N ILE A 263 -9.72 4.28 -3.36
CA ILE A 263 -9.66 5.33 -2.36
C ILE A 263 -10.05 4.74 -1.01
N TYR A 264 -9.12 4.78 -0.07
CA TYR A 264 -9.34 4.40 1.32
C TYR A 264 -9.45 5.65 2.17
N SER A 265 -10.46 5.72 3.04
CA SER A 265 -10.63 6.81 3.99
C SER A 265 -10.92 6.28 5.38
N PHE A 266 -10.20 6.78 6.37
CA PHE A 266 -10.39 6.45 7.78
C PHE A 266 -10.49 7.74 8.60
N PRO A 267 -11.56 7.95 9.36
CA PRO A 267 -11.62 9.04 10.32
C PRO A 267 -10.72 8.74 11.55
N PRO A 268 -10.34 9.76 12.33
CA PRO A 268 -9.66 9.56 13.61
C PRO A 268 -10.54 8.78 14.59
N GLY A 269 -9.92 8.09 15.54
CA GLY A 269 -10.66 7.28 16.51
C GLY A 269 -9.85 6.87 17.73
N LEU A 270 -10.45 5.99 18.53
CA LEU A 270 -9.83 5.36 19.70
C LEU A 270 -9.49 3.91 19.40
N GLN A 271 -8.35 3.46 19.88
CA GLN A 271 -7.94 2.08 19.78
C GLN A 271 -8.88 1.17 20.58
N VAL A 272 -9.39 0.12 19.94
CA VAL A 272 -10.24 -0.91 20.55
C VAL A 272 -9.38 -2.05 21.14
N PRO A 273 -9.94 -3.00 21.90
CA PRO A 273 -9.18 -4.07 22.55
C PRO A 273 -8.26 -4.88 21.62
N GLU A 274 -8.55 -4.95 20.31
CA GLU A 274 -7.74 -5.69 19.33
C GLU A 274 -6.53 -4.88 18.79
N HIS A 275 -6.38 -3.62 19.21
CA HIS A 275 -5.27 -2.76 18.83
C HIS A 275 -4.16 -2.73 19.90
N PRO A 276 -2.92 -2.30 19.55
CA PRO A 276 -1.78 -2.37 20.47
C PRO A 276 -1.96 -1.62 21.79
N ASN A 277 -2.63 -0.46 21.77
CA ASN A 277 -2.82 0.39 22.95
C ASN A 277 -4.30 0.79 23.10
N PRO A 278 -5.17 -0.09 23.65
CA PRO A 278 -6.59 0.19 23.79
C PRO A 278 -6.87 1.52 24.53
N GLY A 279 -7.84 2.29 24.05
CA GLY A 279 -8.18 3.62 24.56
C GLY A 279 -7.30 4.77 24.04
N VAL A 280 -6.14 4.49 23.43
CA VAL A 280 -5.27 5.53 22.87
C VAL A 280 -5.82 6.01 21.52
N ARG A 281 -5.75 7.32 21.27
CA ARG A 281 -6.17 7.92 19.99
C ARG A 281 -5.25 7.53 18.84
N TYR A 282 -5.83 7.39 17.66
CA TYR A 282 -5.13 7.38 16.38
C TYR A 282 -5.70 8.47 15.45
N PRO A 283 -4.86 9.13 14.63
CA PRO A 283 -5.33 10.05 13.61
C PRO A 283 -5.95 9.30 12.43
N GLY A 284 -6.87 9.97 11.71
CA GLY A 284 -7.42 9.47 10.46
C GLY A 284 -6.40 9.50 9.31
N THR A 285 -6.73 8.87 8.19
CA THR A 285 -5.90 8.89 6.98
C THR A 285 -6.72 8.67 5.72
N ASP A 286 -6.30 9.31 4.62
CA ASP A 286 -6.79 9.04 3.27
C ASP A 286 -5.65 8.52 2.40
N ARG A 287 -5.90 7.46 1.64
CA ARG A 287 -4.91 6.83 0.75
C ARG A 287 -5.54 6.48 -0.58
N VAL A 288 -4.75 6.65 -1.65
CA VAL A 288 -5.16 6.31 -3.00
C VAL A 288 -4.18 5.28 -3.57
N ALA A 289 -4.72 4.27 -4.23
CA ALA A 289 -3.95 3.24 -4.93
C ALA A 289 -4.49 3.03 -6.35
N TYR A 290 -3.65 2.48 -7.23
CA TYR A 290 -3.94 2.34 -8.65
C TYR A 290 -3.72 0.90 -9.14
N LEU A 291 -4.67 0.39 -9.91
CA LEU A 291 -4.56 -0.86 -10.67
C LEU A 291 -4.89 -0.59 -12.14
N PRO A 292 -4.31 -1.34 -13.09
CA PRO A 292 -4.79 -1.29 -14.46
C PRO A 292 -6.22 -1.83 -14.50
N ASP A 293 -7.09 -1.22 -15.32
CA ASP A 293 -8.42 -1.74 -15.61
C ASP A 293 -8.36 -2.87 -16.65
N SER A 294 -7.56 -3.89 -16.32
CA SER A 294 -7.39 -5.11 -17.11
C SER A 294 -8.06 -6.30 -16.40
N PRO A 295 -8.21 -7.46 -17.06
CA PRO A 295 -8.71 -8.66 -16.40
C PRO A 295 -7.92 -9.03 -15.13
N GLU A 296 -6.59 -8.94 -15.16
CA GLU A 296 -5.69 -9.20 -14.03
C GLU A 296 -5.91 -8.18 -12.91
N GLY A 297 -5.98 -6.89 -13.24
CA GLY A 297 -6.21 -5.83 -12.27
C GLY A 297 -7.58 -5.94 -11.59
N ASN A 298 -8.62 -6.34 -12.33
CA ASN A 298 -9.95 -6.59 -11.78
C ASN A 298 -9.97 -7.82 -10.84
N ARG A 299 -9.20 -8.87 -11.13
CA ARG A 299 -9.04 -10.00 -10.19
C ARG A 299 -8.39 -9.54 -8.88
N VAL A 300 -7.30 -8.76 -8.97
CA VAL A 300 -6.65 -8.19 -7.78
C VAL A 300 -7.60 -7.26 -7.01
N LEU A 301 -8.39 -6.43 -7.70
CA LEU A 301 -9.39 -5.57 -7.07
C LEU A 301 -10.39 -6.39 -6.24
N GLY A 302 -10.92 -7.50 -6.78
CA GLY A 302 -11.84 -8.38 -6.06
C GLY A 302 -11.21 -8.95 -4.79
N MET A 303 -9.94 -9.39 -4.87
CA MET A 303 -9.19 -9.86 -3.71
C MET A 303 -8.94 -8.74 -2.68
N LEU A 304 -8.61 -7.52 -3.12
CA LEU A 304 -8.42 -6.38 -2.22
C LEU A 304 -9.71 -5.98 -1.50
N ARG A 305 -10.87 -6.07 -2.14
CA ARG A 305 -12.18 -5.86 -1.50
C ARG A 305 -12.41 -6.88 -0.37
N ARG A 306 -12.21 -8.16 -0.65
CA ARG A 306 -12.29 -9.23 0.37
C ARG A 306 -11.30 -9.01 1.51
N ALA A 307 -10.07 -8.63 1.20
CA ALA A 307 -9.07 -8.31 2.22
C ALA A 307 -9.48 -7.11 3.08
N PHE A 308 -10.10 -6.09 2.48
CA PHE A 308 -10.60 -4.92 3.21
C PHE A 308 -11.78 -5.30 4.14
N GLU A 309 -12.73 -6.09 3.66
CA GLU A 309 -13.85 -6.64 4.45
C GLU A 309 -13.35 -7.48 5.63
N GLN A 310 -12.28 -8.27 5.40
CA GLN A 310 -11.61 -9.05 6.44
C GLN A 310 -10.65 -8.23 7.32
N ARG A 311 -10.64 -6.90 7.18
CA ARG A 311 -9.83 -5.98 7.99
C ARG A 311 -8.31 -6.19 7.86
N LEU A 312 -7.84 -6.64 6.68
CA LEU A 312 -6.46 -7.06 6.44
C LEU A 312 -5.61 -6.02 5.70
N ILE A 313 -6.18 -4.99 5.05
CA ILE A 313 -5.41 -4.01 4.26
C ILE A 313 -4.58 -3.08 5.15
N PHE A 314 -5.18 -2.64 6.27
CA PHE A 314 -4.55 -1.75 7.23
C PHE A 314 -4.44 -2.37 8.62
N THR A 315 -3.66 -1.72 9.47
CA THR A 315 -3.51 -2.01 10.90
C THR A 315 -3.23 -0.71 11.66
N ILE A 316 -3.30 -0.74 12.99
CA ILE A 316 -2.75 0.32 13.83
C ILE A 316 -1.39 -0.12 14.33
N GLY A 317 -0.38 0.71 14.12
CA GLY A 317 0.98 0.40 14.53
C GLY A 317 1.94 1.57 14.41
N THR A 318 3.17 1.25 14.04
CA THR A 318 4.24 2.23 13.85
C THR A 318 4.47 2.45 12.36
N SER A 319 4.42 3.71 11.92
CA SER A 319 4.74 4.09 10.56
C SER A 319 6.22 3.82 10.26
N MET A 320 6.49 3.00 9.25
CA MET A 320 7.86 2.68 8.84
C MET A 320 8.61 3.88 8.25
N THR A 321 7.90 4.86 7.69
CA THR A 321 8.53 6.02 7.04
C THR A 321 8.78 7.17 8.02
N THR A 322 7.88 7.36 8.99
CA THR A 322 7.95 8.51 9.92
C THR A 322 8.31 8.13 11.35
N GLY A 323 8.25 6.83 11.71
CA GLY A 323 8.43 6.35 13.07
C GLY A 323 7.27 6.66 14.02
N MET A 324 6.20 7.31 13.54
CA MET A 324 5.04 7.64 14.37
C MET A 324 4.31 6.38 14.82
N GLN A 325 4.01 6.29 16.11
CA GLN A 325 3.21 5.22 16.71
C GLN A 325 1.73 5.58 16.77
N ASN A 326 0.87 4.58 17.00
CA ASN A 326 -0.58 4.75 17.13
C ASN A 326 -1.22 5.36 15.88
N VAL A 327 -0.76 4.97 14.69
CA VAL A 327 -1.29 5.45 13.41
C VAL A 327 -1.73 4.29 12.52
N ILE A 328 -2.61 4.61 11.56
CA ILE A 328 -3.07 3.66 10.55
C ILE A 328 -1.97 3.46 9.49
N THR A 329 -1.51 2.22 9.37
CA THR A 329 -0.45 1.81 8.43
C THR A 329 -0.93 0.68 7.53
N TRP A 330 -0.30 0.52 6.37
CA TRP A 330 -0.47 -0.68 5.54
C TRP A 330 -0.10 -1.95 6.32
N ASN A 331 -0.72 -3.08 5.99
CA ASN A 331 -0.55 -4.35 6.69
C ASN A 331 -0.03 -5.47 5.74
N ASP A 332 1.17 -5.26 5.21
CA ASP A 332 1.93 -6.16 4.32
C ASP A 332 1.28 -6.50 2.96
N ILE A 333 0.21 -5.80 2.56
CA ILE A 333 -0.36 -5.89 1.21
C ILE A 333 0.02 -4.61 0.47
N HIS A 334 0.94 -4.73 -0.49
CA HIS A 334 1.50 -3.57 -1.18
C HIS A 334 0.52 -2.98 -2.17
N HIS A 335 0.41 -1.66 -2.12
CA HIS A 335 -0.41 -0.87 -3.03
C HIS A 335 0.46 0.04 -3.88
N LYS A 336 0.04 0.27 -5.12
CA LYS A 336 0.66 1.28 -5.99
C LYS A 336 0.05 2.63 -5.72
N THR A 337 0.74 3.48 -4.97
CA THR A 337 0.28 4.81 -4.58
C THR A 337 0.78 5.92 -5.51
N SER A 338 1.55 5.56 -6.54
CA SER A 338 2.00 6.45 -7.61
C SER A 338 1.64 5.86 -8.98
N LEU A 339 1.32 6.72 -9.94
CA LEU A 339 1.15 6.31 -11.34
C LEU A 339 2.50 6.08 -12.04
N TRP A 340 3.60 6.63 -11.50
CA TRP A 340 4.91 6.69 -12.15
C TRP A 340 6.06 6.36 -11.19
N GLY A 341 7.28 6.25 -11.73
CA GLY A 341 8.52 6.10 -10.95
C GLY A 341 8.84 4.65 -10.56
N GLY A 342 8.08 3.69 -11.09
CA GLY A 342 8.30 2.26 -10.89
C GLY A 342 8.27 1.81 -9.43
N PRO A 343 8.81 0.61 -9.13
CA PRO A 343 8.70 0.00 -7.81
C PRO A 343 9.27 0.87 -6.68
N ARG A 344 10.36 1.62 -6.93
CA ARG A 344 11.03 2.47 -5.94
C ARG A 344 10.17 3.63 -5.45
N CYS A 345 9.25 4.10 -6.28
CA CYS A 345 8.31 5.16 -5.96
C CYS A 345 6.90 4.64 -5.69
N PHE A 346 6.75 3.33 -5.47
CA PHE A 346 5.45 2.68 -5.29
C PHE A 346 4.52 2.91 -6.50
N GLY A 347 5.07 2.98 -7.71
CA GLY A 347 4.30 3.23 -8.92
C GLY A 347 4.66 2.33 -10.09
N TYR A 348 4.25 2.75 -11.29
CA TYR A 348 4.42 2.02 -12.54
C TYR A 348 5.53 2.66 -13.41
N PRO A 349 6.11 1.94 -14.39
CA PRO A 349 5.86 0.52 -14.69
C PRO A 349 6.44 -0.40 -13.61
N ASP A 350 5.73 -1.49 -13.30
CA ASP A 350 6.21 -2.57 -12.46
C ASP A 350 5.60 -3.89 -12.94
N PRO A 351 6.27 -4.60 -13.86
CA PRO A 351 5.72 -5.80 -14.48
C PRO A 351 5.50 -6.96 -13.48
N THR A 352 6.09 -6.88 -12.29
CA THR A 352 5.97 -7.92 -11.26
C THR A 352 4.84 -7.65 -10.26
N TYR A 353 4.25 -6.45 -10.27
CA TYR A 353 3.40 -6.01 -9.17
C TYR A 353 2.16 -6.89 -8.96
N LEU A 354 1.40 -7.15 -10.03
CA LEU A 354 0.15 -7.92 -9.92
C LEU A 354 0.40 -9.34 -9.40
N VAL A 355 1.50 -9.97 -9.81
CA VAL A 355 1.92 -11.28 -9.28
C VAL A 355 2.25 -11.19 -7.78
N ARG A 356 3.10 -10.23 -7.40
CA ARG A 356 3.53 -10.06 -6.01
C ARG A 356 2.36 -9.76 -5.07
N VAL A 357 1.46 -8.85 -5.43
CA VAL A 357 0.30 -8.52 -4.57
C VAL A 357 -0.68 -9.69 -4.45
N THR A 358 -0.87 -10.47 -5.52
CA THR A 358 -1.65 -11.72 -5.45
C THR A 358 -1.03 -12.73 -4.49
N GLU A 359 0.29 -12.87 -4.47
CA GLU A 359 0.99 -13.73 -3.50
C GLU A 359 0.83 -13.21 -2.06
N GLU A 360 1.01 -11.92 -1.83
CA GLU A 360 0.81 -11.28 -0.52
C GLU A 360 -0.61 -11.48 0.01
N LEU A 361 -1.62 -11.35 -0.87
CA LEU A 361 -3.02 -11.62 -0.54
C LEU A 361 -3.25 -13.10 -0.19
N ARG A 362 -2.65 -14.01 -0.97
CA ARG A 362 -2.73 -15.47 -0.72
C ARG A 362 -2.07 -15.85 0.60
N GLU A 363 -0.96 -15.23 0.98
CA GLU A 363 -0.32 -15.42 2.28
C GLU A 363 -1.22 -14.97 3.45
N LYS A 364 -2.12 -14.03 3.20
CA LYS A 364 -3.15 -13.58 4.15
C LYS A 364 -4.43 -14.43 4.09
N GLY A 365 -4.46 -15.47 3.26
CA GLY A 365 -5.60 -16.37 3.10
C GLY A 365 -6.68 -15.85 2.14
N ILE A 366 -6.37 -14.85 1.32
CA ILE A 366 -7.28 -14.30 0.31
C ILE A 366 -6.94 -14.92 -1.05
N THR A 367 -7.86 -15.71 -1.60
CA THR A 367 -7.75 -16.29 -2.95
C THR A 367 -8.77 -15.63 -3.89
N ALA A 368 -8.71 -15.95 -5.19
CA ALA A 368 -9.62 -15.38 -6.19
C ALA A 368 -10.99 -16.10 -6.23
N ASP A 369 -11.01 -17.30 -5.65
CA ASP A 369 -12.06 -18.31 -5.63
C ASP A 369 -13.14 -18.10 -4.56
#